data_AF-A0A7X4X6N8-F1
#
_entry.id   AF-A0A7X4X6N8-F1
#
_cell.length_a   1.000
_cell.length_b   1.000
_cell.length_c   1.000
_cell.angle_alpha   90.00
_cell.angle_beta   90.00
_cell.angle_gamma   90.00
#
_symmetry.space_group_name_H-M   'P 1'
#
loop_
_entity.id
_entity.type
_entity.pdbx_description
1 polymer ?
#
loop_
_entity_poly.entity_id
_entity_poly.type
_entity_poly.pdbx_seq_one_letter_code
_entity_poly.pdbx_strand_id
1 'polypeptide(L)'
;MIIRSNIQGGGELHDFGVGYLIGVLESLDNSLIPIHTAIENSSIWEVESYCEHGEYLIGVGFCVMQRYLFDVLQDIEIDPGLARDLGPKSNNGVAVARLIHSAANYWKHAPEWHMWLQELKPNSQKTIDEVLHTRDSAHYPLSDLLADLCCKNSVLLVNCLPYLVEWRKAIYDYIEKNV
;
A
#
# COMPACT_ATOMS: atom_id res chain seq x y z
N MET A 1 1.88 1.23 -19.61
CA MET A 1 3.20 1.90 -19.62
C MET A 1 4.27 0.85 -19.88
N ILE A 2 5.02 0.95 -20.98
CA ILE A 2 6.11 0.01 -21.28
C ILE A 2 7.32 0.46 -20.47
N ILE A 3 7.71 -0.31 -19.44
CA ILE A 3 8.96 -0.06 -18.73
C ILE A 3 10.03 -0.87 -19.45
N ARG A 4 10.84 -0.18 -20.26
CA ARG A 4 11.98 -0.78 -20.96
C ARG A 4 13.13 -0.95 -19.99
N SER A 5 13.36 -2.17 -19.50
CA SER A 5 14.67 -2.56 -19.01
C SER A 5 15.54 -2.86 -20.24
N ASN A 6 16.68 -2.16 -20.37
CA ASN A 6 17.69 -2.50 -21.37
C ASN A 6 18.38 -3.80 -20.95
N ILE A 7 17.76 -4.93 -21.24
CA ILE A 7 18.36 -6.25 -21.11
C ILE A 7 19.03 -6.57 -22.45
N GLN A 8 20.30 -6.96 -22.43
CA GLN A 8 20.93 -7.64 -23.57
C GLN A 8 20.26 -9.02 -23.73
N GLY A 9 19.12 -9.02 -24.42
CA GLY A 9 18.16 -10.14 -24.44
C GLY A 9 16.75 -9.59 -24.29
N GLY A 10 16.29 -8.84 -25.31
CA GLY A 10 15.07 -8.03 -25.27
C GLY A 10 13.78 -8.85 -25.16
N GLY A 11 13.38 -9.17 -23.92
CA GLY A 11 12.00 -9.47 -23.58
C GLY A 11 11.33 -8.22 -23.02
N GLU A 12 10.35 -7.66 -23.73
CA GLU A 12 9.45 -6.65 -23.15
C GLU A 12 8.57 -7.35 -22.10
N LEU A 13 8.79 -7.07 -20.83
CA LEU A 13 7.95 -7.60 -19.74
C LEU A 13 6.63 -6.81 -19.73
N HIS A 14 5.62 -7.37 -20.37
CA HIS A 14 4.27 -6.83 -20.38
C HIS A 14 3.59 -7.07 -19.03
N ASP A 15 3.58 -6.04 -18.19
CA ASP A 15 2.77 -6.05 -16.99
C ASP A 15 1.38 -5.47 -17.30
N PHE A 16 0.45 -6.35 -17.63
CA PHE A 16 -0.96 -5.96 -17.76
C PHE A 16 -1.60 -5.66 -16.41
N GLY A 17 -1.12 -6.28 -15.32
CA GLY A 17 -1.62 -6.11 -13.96
C GLY A 17 -1.48 -4.68 -13.45
N VAL A 18 -0.37 -4.00 -13.76
CA VAL A 18 -0.16 -2.59 -13.37
C VAL A 18 -1.20 -1.66 -14.02
N GLY A 19 -1.68 -1.99 -15.22
CA GLY A 19 -2.73 -1.21 -15.89
C GLY A 19 -4.06 -1.28 -15.14
N TYR A 20 -4.44 -2.47 -14.66
CA TYR A 20 -5.63 -2.66 -13.83
C TYR A 20 -5.49 -1.97 -12.48
N LEU A 21 -4.31 -2.08 -11.85
CA LEU A 21 -4.00 -1.37 -10.62
C LEU A 21 -4.20 0.14 -10.78
N ILE A 22 -3.56 0.74 -11.79
CA ILE A 22 -3.64 2.19 -12.06
C ILE A 22 -5.10 2.62 -12.20
N GLY A 23 -5.89 1.95 -13.03
CA GLY A 23 -7.29 2.33 -13.25
C GLY A 23 -8.15 2.25 -11.98
N VAL A 24 -7.89 1.28 -11.10
CA VAL A 24 -8.60 1.19 -9.81
C VAL A 24 -8.15 2.29 -8.86
N LEU A 25 -6.84 2.57 -8.73
CA LEU A 25 -6.34 3.62 -7.85
C LEU A 25 -6.82 5.00 -8.30
N GLU A 26 -6.83 5.30 -9.60
CA GLU A 26 -7.36 6.55 -10.15
C GLU A 26 -8.87 6.71 -9.84
N SER A 27 -9.65 5.63 -9.91
CA SER A 27 -11.08 5.66 -9.55
C SER A 27 -11.30 5.95 -8.06
N LEU A 28 -10.48 5.34 -7.20
CA LEU A 28 -10.49 5.61 -5.76
C LEU A 28 -10.07 7.05 -5.46
N ASP A 29 -9.01 7.54 -6.09
CA ASP A 29 -8.53 8.92 -5.92
C ASP A 29 -9.57 9.95 -6.39
N ASN A 30 -10.27 9.70 -7.50
CA ASN A 30 -11.40 10.53 -7.93
C ASN A 30 -12.54 10.57 -6.89
N SER A 31 -12.70 9.52 -6.10
CA SER A 31 -13.66 9.47 -5.00
C SER A 31 -13.13 10.14 -3.72
N LEU A 32 -11.81 10.16 -3.51
CA LEU A 32 -11.15 10.80 -2.36
C LEU A 32 -11.04 12.32 -2.50
N ILE A 33 -10.81 12.85 -3.70
CA ILE A 33 -10.72 14.30 -3.95
C ILE A 33 -11.91 15.10 -3.38
N PRO A 34 -13.18 14.75 -3.63
CA PRO A 34 -14.31 15.48 -3.05
C PRO A 34 -14.38 15.33 -1.52
N ILE A 35 -13.92 14.21 -0.96
CA ILE A 35 -13.86 14.01 0.50
C ILE A 35 -12.82 14.94 1.12
N HIS A 36 -11.61 15.03 0.55
CA HIS A 36 -10.60 15.99 1.01
C HIS A 36 -11.10 17.44 0.93
N THR A 37 -11.76 17.79 -0.18
CA THR A 37 -12.36 19.13 -0.33
C THR A 37 -13.42 19.39 0.73
N ALA A 38 -14.24 18.39 1.07
CA ALA A 38 -15.26 18.52 2.12
C ALA A 38 -14.61 18.74 3.49
N ILE A 39 -13.59 17.95 3.85
CA ILE A 39 -12.84 18.06 5.11
C ILE A 39 -12.30 19.49 5.31
N GLU A 40 -11.72 20.09 4.28
CA GLU A 40 -11.18 21.46 4.35
C GLU A 40 -12.26 22.54 4.60
N ASN A 41 -13.51 22.26 4.23
CA ASN A 41 -14.63 23.20 4.31
C ASN A 41 -15.63 22.87 5.44
N SER A 42 -15.38 21.80 6.21
CA SER A 42 -16.32 21.28 7.21
C SER A 42 -16.07 21.82 8.61
N SER A 43 -17.13 21.84 9.42
CA SER A 43 -16.99 21.98 10.86
C SER A 43 -16.47 20.69 11.50
N ILE A 44 -16.01 20.78 12.75
CA ILE A 44 -15.49 19.61 13.49
C ILE A 44 -16.52 18.49 13.69
N TRP A 45 -17.81 18.78 13.55
CA TRP A 45 -18.89 17.80 13.69
C TRP A 45 -19.17 17.01 12.40
N GLU A 46 -18.73 17.51 11.25
CA GLU A 46 -18.94 16.89 9.94
C GLU A 46 -17.69 16.16 9.45
N VAL A 47 -16.52 16.59 9.91
CA VAL A 47 -15.22 16.07 9.46
C VAL A 47 -15.05 14.58 9.77
N GLU A 48 -15.60 14.08 10.89
CA GLU A 48 -15.43 12.69 11.32
C GLU A 48 -15.98 11.70 10.30
N SER A 49 -17.19 11.92 9.80
CA SER A 49 -17.81 11.05 8.79
C SER A 49 -17.04 11.05 7.46
N TYR A 50 -16.47 12.20 7.07
CA TYR A 50 -15.62 12.28 5.88
C TYR A 50 -14.30 11.53 6.07
N CYS A 51 -13.67 11.65 7.23
CA CYS A 51 -12.44 10.92 7.54
C CYS A 51 -12.69 9.40 7.59
N GLU A 52 -13.78 8.93 8.19
CA GLU A 52 -14.17 7.52 8.17
C GLU A 52 -14.36 6.99 6.75
N HIS A 53 -15.05 7.75 5.89
CA HIS A 53 -15.23 7.36 4.49
C HIS A 53 -13.91 7.36 3.72
N GLY A 54 -13.06 8.36 3.93
CA GLY A 54 -11.73 8.43 3.33
C GLY A 54 -10.86 7.23 3.72
N GLU A 55 -10.81 6.93 5.02
CA GLU A 55 -10.08 5.77 5.57
C GLU A 55 -10.56 4.45 4.94
N TYR A 56 -11.87 4.31 4.72
CA TYR A 56 -12.45 3.13 4.10
C TYR A 56 -11.98 2.95 2.64
N LEU A 57 -11.99 4.02 1.84
CA LEU A 57 -11.53 4.00 0.44
C LEU A 57 -10.01 3.77 0.35
N ILE A 58 -9.24 4.39 1.23
CA ILE A 58 -7.77 4.22 1.31
C ILE A 58 -7.43 2.77 1.62
N GLY A 59 -8.16 2.14 2.55
CA GLY A 59 -7.99 0.72 2.86
C GLY A 59 -8.26 -0.21 1.67
N VAL A 60 -9.30 0.06 0.87
CA VAL A 60 -9.53 -0.64 -0.40
C VAL A 60 -8.33 -0.46 -1.34
N GLY A 61 -7.78 0.75 -1.43
CA GLY A 61 -6.57 1.04 -2.22
C GLY A 61 -5.38 0.18 -1.80
N PHE A 62 -5.11 0.07 -0.50
CA PHE A 62 -4.07 -0.84 0.01
C PHE A 62 -4.34 -2.31 -0.31
N CYS A 63 -5.59 -2.79 -0.24
CA CYS A 63 -5.93 -4.15 -0.65
C CYS A 63 -5.66 -4.42 -2.14
N VAL A 64 -5.96 -3.47 -3.02
CA VAL A 64 -5.70 -3.61 -4.47
C VAL A 64 -4.20 -3.58 -4.74
N MET A 65 -3.44 -2.72 -4.06
CA MET A 65 -1.97 -2.74 -4.13
C MET A 65 -1.39 -4.06 -3.62
N GLN A 66 -1.90 -4.60 -2.50
CA GLN A 66 -1.50 -5.91 -1.98
C GLN A 66 -1.81 -7.03 -2.99
N ARG A 67 -2.95 -6.97 -3.69
CA ARG A 67 -3.28 -7.92 -4.75
C ARG A 67 -2.23 -7.87 -5.87
N TYR A 68 -1.84 -6.69 -6.31
CA TYR A 68 -0.80 -6.53 -7.32
C TYR A 68 0.55 -7.11 -6.86
N LEU A 69 0.94 -6.93 -5.59
CA LEU A 69 2.15 -7.58 -5.04
C LEU A 69 2.09 -9.11 -5.19
N PHE A 70 0.92 -9.72 -4.94
CA PHE A 70 0.74 -11.16 -5.13
C PHE A 70 0.74 -11.58 -6.60
N ASP A 71 0.15 -10.78 -7.48
CA ASP A 71 0.14 -11.06 -8.92
C ASP A 71 1.57 -11.05 -9.50
N VAL A 72 2.43 -10.13 -9.05
CA VAL A 72 3.84 -10.08 -9.46
C VAL A 72 4.62 -11.31 -8.98
N LEU A 73 4.32 -11.80 -7.78
CA LEU A 73 4.98 -12.97 -7.19
C LEU A 73 4.37 -14.30 -7.69
N GLN A 74 3.34 -14.25 -8.54
CA GLN A 74 2.74 -15.44 -9.08
C GLN A 74 3.80 -16.24 -9.85
N ASP A 75 3.93 -17.52 -9.51
CA ASP A 75 4.88 -18.46 -10.11
C ASP A 75 6.37 -18.10 -9.91
N ILE A 76 6.70 -17.17 -8.99
CA ILE A 76 8.07 -16.85 -8.58
C ILE A 76 8.40 -17.57 -7.26
N GLU A 77 9.48 -18.38 -7.25
CA GLU A 77 9.96 -19.02 -6.03
C GLU A 77 10.85 -18.05 -5.23
N ILE A 78 10.23 -17.34 -4.29
CA ILE A 78 10.91 -16.45 -3.34
C ILE A 78 10.19 -16.50 -1.99
N ASP A 79 10.95 -16.41 -0.89
CA ASP A 79 10.35 -16.25 0.44
C ASP A 79 9.48 -14.98 0.46
N PRO A 80 8.18 -15.06 0.82
CA PRO A 80 7.30 -13.90 0.82
C PRO A 80 7.75 -12.80 1.79
N GLY A 81 8.43 -13.16 2.89
CA GLY A 81 8.99 -12.19 3.83
C GLY A 81 10.09 -11.37 3.19
N LEU A 82 11.06 -12.05 2.59
CA LEU A 82 12.14 -11.46 1.82
C LEU A 82 11.61 -10.60 0.67
N ALA A 83 10.65 -11.11 -0.11
CA ALA A 83 10.05 -10.36 -1.21
C ALA A 83 9.48 -9.01 -0.76
N ARG A 84 8.83 -8.96 0.41
CA ARG A 84 8.29 -7.72 0.98
C ARG A 84 9.36 -6.76 1.52
N ASP A 85 10.59 -7.24 1.75
CA ASP A 85 11.71 -6.46 2.25
C ASP A 85 12.59 -5.85 1.14
N LEU A 86 12.38 -6.28 -0.11
CA LEU A 86 13.06 -5.75 -1.29
C LEU A 86 12.48 -4.39 -1.72
N GLY A 87 13.22 -3.68 -2.57
CA GLY A 87 12.78 -2.44 -3.19
C GLY A 87 12.92 -1.19 -2.30
N PRO A 88 12.12 -0.14 -2.57
CA PRO A 88 12.25 1.13 -1.89
C PRO A 88 11.77 1.07 -0.44
N LYS A 89 12.32 1.98 0.36
CA LYS A 89 12.01 2.14 1.78
C LYS A 89 11.35 3.48 2.02
N SER A 90 10.46 3.53 3.01
CA SER A 90 9.90 4.76 3.54
C SER A 90 10.99 5.64 4.16
N ASN A 91 10.65 6.89 4.50
CA ASN A 91 11.55 7.78 5.23
C ASN A 91 12.01 7.22 6.59
N ASN A 92 11.25 6.29 7.17
CA ASN A 92 11.59 5.61 8.43
C ASN A 92 12.36 4.28 8.19
N GLY A 93 12.77 3.99 6.95
CA GLY A 93 13.62 2.85 6.63
C GLY A 93 12.89 1.51 6.51
N VAL A 94 11.55 1.49 6.56
CA VAL A 94 10.73 0.28 6.39
C VAL A 94 10.42 0.07 4.92
N ALA A 95 10.51 -1.17 4.42
CA ALA A 95 10.19 -1.47 3.03
C ALA A 95 8.72 -1.13 2.70
N VAL A 96 8.50 -0.41 1.61
CA VAL A 96 7.15 0.09 1.26
C VAL A 96 6.19 -1.06 0.93
N ALA A 97 6.66 -2.12 0.27
CA ALA A 97 5.84 -3.30 -0.01
C ALA A 97 5.35 -4.00 1.27
N ARG A 98 6.16 -4.01 2.33
CA ARG A 98 5.76 -4.48 3.67
C ARG A 98 4.69 -3.59 4.27
N LEU A 99 4.86 -2.27 4.23
CA LEU A 99 3.86 -1.32 4.73
C LEU A 99 2.51 -1.47 4.02
N ILE A 100 2.51 -1.55 2.69
CA ILE A 100 1.30 -1.79 1.88
C ILE A 100 0.62 -3.11 2.28
N HIS A 101 1.40 -4.18 2.43
CA HIS A 101 0.88 -5.49 2.84
C HIS A 101 0.22 -5.42 4.22
N SER A 102 0.84 -4.73 5.17
CA SER A 102 0.33 -4.62 6.55
C SER A 102 -0.88 -3.69 6.64
N ALA A 103 -0.90 -2.60 5.87
CA ALA A 103 -2.07 -1.73 5.73
C ALA A 103 -3.30 -2.48 5.20
N ALA A 104 -3.11 -3.29 4.16
CA ALA A 104 -4.18 -4.14 3.62
C ALA A 104 -4.66 -5.20 4.63
N ASN A 105 -3.75 -5.80 5.39
CA ASN A 105 -4.13 -6.77 6.43
C ASN A 105 -4.85 -6.11 7.60
N TYR A 106 -4.40 -4.93 8.02
CA TYR A 106 -5.09 -4.13 9.04
C TYR A 106 -6.52 -3.85 8.60
N TRP A 107 -6.73 -3.30 7.40
CA TRP A 107 -8.07 -2.98 6.92
C TRP A 107 -9.01 -4.20 6.89
N LYS A 108 -8.52 -5.36 6.43
CA LYS A 108 -9.32 -6.60 6.38
C LYS A 108 -9.66 -7.18 7.75
N HIS A 109 -8.72 -7.15 8.70
CA HIS A 109 -8.80 -7.96 9.91
C HIS A 109 -8.96 -7.16 11.21
N ALA A 110 -8.68 -5.86 11.22
CA ALA A 110 -8.83 -5.03 12.42
C ALA A 110 -10.25 -5.12 13.02
N PRO A 111 -11.34 -5.14 12.25
CA PRO A 111 -12.68 -5.34 12.83
C PRO A 111 -12.81 -6.65 13.61
N GLU A 112 -12.21 -7.74 13.09
CA GLU A 112 -12.25 -9.07 13.73
C GLU A 112 -11.49 -9.07 15.07
N TRP A 113 -10.40 -8.31 15.15
CA TRP A 113 -9.59 -8.24 16.37
C TRP A 113 -10.34 -7.56 17.50
N HIS A 114 -11.10 -6.51 17.21
CA HIS A 114 -11.92 -5.81 18.21
C HIS A 114 -13.17 -6.63 18.62
N MET A 115 -13.72 -7.43 17.71
CA MET A 115 -14.95 -8.19 17.96
C MET A 115 -14.72 -9.53 18.63
N TRP A 116 -13.65 -10.25 18.26
CA TRP A 116 -13.53 -11.69 18.55
C TRP A 116 -12.30 -12.06 19.38
N LEU A 117 -11.37 -11.13 19.60
CA LEU A 117 -10.17 -11.40 20.39
C LEU A 117 -10.24 -10.67 21.74
N GLN A 118 -9.96 -11.41 22.82
CA GLN A 118 -9.70 -10.79 24.13
C GLN A 118 -8.31 -10.16 24.19
N GLU A 119 -7.35 -10.72 23.44
CA GLU A 119 -5.98 -10.24 23.31
C GLU A 119 -5.49 -10.40 21.87
N LEU A 120 -4.70 -9.43 21.40
CA LEU A 120 -4.11 -9.47 20.06
C LEU A 120 -3.06 -10.58 19.97
N LYS A 121 -3.15 -11.40 18.93
CA LYS A 121 -2.09 -12.37 18.60
C LYS A 121 -0.84 -11.60 18.14
N PRO A 122 0.39 -12.15 18.31
CA PRO A 122 1.62 -11.48 17.93
C PRO A 122 1.66 -10.94 16.49
N ASN A 123 1.08 -11.68 15.54
CA ASN A 123 1.02 -11.24 14.13
C ASN A 123 0.05 -10.07 13.92
N SER A 124 -1.06 -10.03 14.66
CA SER A 124 -2.00 -8.90 14.63
C SER A 124 -1.34 -7.65 15.21
N GLN A 125 -0.66 -7.78 16.35
CA GLN A 125 0.09 -6.66 16.95
C GLN A 125 1.17 -6.14 15.99
N LYS A 126 1.96 -7.03 15.40
CA LYS A 126 2.97 -6.65 14.40
C LYS A 126 2.36 -5.88 13.21
N THR A 127 1.17 -6.28 12.77
CA THR A 127 0.47 -5.57 11.68
C THR A 127 0.09 -4.15 12.11
N ILE A 128 -0.39 -3.97 13.34
CA ILE A 128 -0.69 -2.65 13.91
C ILE A 128 0.59 -1.82 14.01
N ASP A 129 1.66 -2.37 14.57
CA ASP A 129 2.94 -1.66 14.74
C ASP A 129 3.52 -1.19 13.40
N GLU A 130 3.44 -2.03 12.37
CA GLU A 130 3.88 -1.69 11.01
C GLU A 130 3.00 -0.58 10.39
N VAL A 131 1.69 -0.59 10.64
CA VAL A 131 0.76 0.44 10.11
C VAL A 131 0.90 1.77 10.84
N LEU A 132 1.09 1.76 12.16
CA LEU A 132 1.34 2.98 12.94
C LEU A 132 2.66 3.66 12.54
N HIS A 133 3.59 2.88 11.98
CA HIS A 133 4.77 3.38 11.29
C HIS A 133 5.55 4.39 12.14
N THR A 134 5.90 3.98 13.37
CA THR A 134 6.59 4.73 14.44
C THR A 134 5.73 5.62 15.33
N ARG A 135 4.42 5.74 15.06
CA ARG A 135 3.48 6.42 15.96
C ARG A 135 3.08 5.54 17.13
N ASP A 136 2.78 6.16 18.27
CA ASP A 136 2.20 5.46 19.43
C ASP A 136 0.71 5.11 19.22
N SER A 137 0.00 5.93 18.44
CA SER A 137 -1.43 5.76 18.12
C SER A 137 -1.83 6.60 16.91
N ALA A 138 -2.92 6.24 16.23
CA ALA A 138 -3.53 7.02 15.16
C ALA A 138 -5.05 6.80 15.11
N HIS A 139 -5.82 7.86 14.86
CA HIS A 139 -7.28 7.76 14.66
C HIS A 139 -7.64 7.20 13.28
N TYR A 140 -6.88 7.59 12.25
CA TYR A 140 -7.04 7.16 10.86
C TYR A 140 -5.70 6.61 10.36
N PRO A 141 -5.27 5.42 10.85
CA PRO A 141 -3.93 4.90 10.65
C PRO A 141 -3.56 4.67 9.17
N LEU A 142 -4.51 4.31 8.31
CA LEU A 142 -4.25 4.09 6.89
C LEU A 142 -4.06 5.42 6.16
N SER A 143 -4.83 6.44 6.51
CA SER A 143 -4.67 7.81 6.00
C SER A 143 -3.31 8.40 6.39
N ASP A 144 -2.91 8.24 7.66
CA ASP A 144 -1.61 8.68 8.16
C ASP A 144 -0.45 7.98 7.44
N LEU A 145 -0.56 6.65 7.26
CA LEU A 145 0.44 5.89 6.52
C LEU A 145 0.50 6.31 5.04
N LEU A 146 -0.65 6.54 4.39
CA LEU A 146 -0.67 7.04 3.02
C LEU A 146 0.00 8.41 2.90
N ALA A 147 -0.24 9.30 3.86
CA ALA A 147 0.43 10.60 3.90
C ALA A 147 1.95 10.46 4.03
N ASP A 148 2.44 9.53 4.87
CA ASP A 148 3.88 9.24 4.96
C ASP A 148 4.48 8.79 3.61
N LEU A 149 3.76 7.94 2.89
CA LEU A 149 4.20 7.42 1.59
C LEU A 149 4.14 8.50 0.50
N CYS A 150 3.14 9.39 0.54
CA CYS A 150 3.00 10.52 -0.40
C CYS A 150 4.01 11.64 -0.14
N CYS A 151 4.58 11.71 1.06
CA CYS A 151 5.52 12.77 1.47
C CYS A 151 4.92 14.17 1.28
N LYS A 152 5.50 15.00 0.39
CA LYS A 152 5.06 16.38 0.12
C LYS A 152 4.01 16.49 -0.99
N ASN A 153 3.64 15.36 -1.60
CA ASN A 153 2.62 15.34 -2.64
C ASN A 153 1.22 15.32 -2.01
N SER A 154 0.20 15.50 -2.84
CA SER A 154 -1.18 15.25 -2.43
C SER A 154 -1.33 13.82 -1.87
N VAL A 155 -2.19 13.65 -0.86
CA VAL A 155 -2.48 12.34 -0.27
C VAL A 155 -3.37 11.57 -1.24
N LEU A 156 -2.76 10.87 -2.19
CA LEU A 156 -3.44 10.13 -3.26
C LEU A 156 -2.79 8.76 -3.42
N LEU A 157 -3.59 7.73 -3.66
CA LEU A 157 -3.15 6.36 -3.79
C LEU A 157 -2.22 6.16 -5.01
N VAL A 158 -2.45 6.88 -6.11
CA VAL A 158 -1.58 6.81 -7.29
C VAL A 158 -0.13 7.20 -6.99
N ASN A 159 0.11 7.99 -5.94
CA ASN A 159 1.47 8.36 -5.54
C ASN A 159 2.27 7.19 -4.96
N CYS A 160 1.64 6.04 -4.69
CA CYS A 160 2.31 4.81 -4.32
C CYS A 160 2.81 3.99 -5.54
N LEU A 161 2.36 4.29 -6.76
CA LEU A 161 2.72 3.54 -7.97
C LEU A 161 4.23 3.49 -8.24
N PRO A 162 5.01 4.57 -8.08
CA PRO A 162 6.46 4.50 -8.27
C PRO A 162 7.13 3.46 -7.37
N TYR A 163 6.69 3.35 -6.11
CA TYR A 163 7.23 2.36 -5.19
C TYR A 163 6.95 0.93 -5.62
N LEU A 164 5.75 0.65 -6.13
CA LEU A 164 5.36 -0.66 -6.63
C LEU A 164 6.15 -1.05 -7.89
N VAL A 165 6.37 -0.09 -8.79
CA VAL A 165 7.19 -0.28 -10.00
C VAL A 165 8.64 -0.60 -9.64
N GLU A 166 9.23 0.17 -8.71
CA GLU A 166 10.60 -0.05 -8.25
C GLU A 166 10.74 -1.36 -7.47
N TRP A 167 9.77 -1.68 -6.61
CA TRP A 167 9.72 -2.95 -5.90
C TRP A 167 9.71 -4.14 -6.87
N ARG A 168 8.84 -4.12 -7.88
CA ARG A 168 8.79 -5.19 -8.89
C ARG A 168 10.13 -5.34 -9.62
N LYS A 169 10.79 -4.23 -9.96
CA LYS A 169 12.13 -4.28 -10.55
C LYS A 169 13.12 -4.97 -9.60
N ALA A 170 13.10 -4.63 -8.32
CA ALA A 170 13.95 -5.26 -7.32
C ALA A 170 13.70 -6.78 -7.17
N ILE A 171 12.45 -7.24 -7.35
CA ILE A 171 12.13 -8.67 -7.41
C ILE A 171 12.84 -9.33 -8.60
N TYR A 172 12.71 -8.79 -9.81
CA TYR A 172 13.34 -9.39 -10.99
C TYR A 172 14.88 -9.35 -10.91
N ASP A 173 15.45 -8.24 -10.46
CA ASP A 173 16.90 -8.12 -10.25
C ASP A 173 17.40 -9.13 -9.21
N TYR A 174 16.58 -9.48 -8.20
CA TYR A 174 16.91 -10.52 -7.22
C TYR A 174 16.88 -11.90 -7.85
N ILE A 175 15.82 -12.24 -8.60
CA ILE A 175 15.69 -13.54 -9.24
C ILE A 175 16.82 -13.77 -10.25
N GLU A 176 17.14 -12.80 -11.11
CA GLU A 176 18.21 -12.92 -12.09
C GLU A 176 19.59 -13.23 -11.46
N LYS A 177 19.86 -12.71 -10.25
CA LYS A 177 21.12 -12.92 -9.54
C LYS A 177 21.21 -14.25 -8.80
N ASN A 178 20.07 -14.92 -8.56
CA ASN A 178 19.98 -16.12 -7.72
C ASN A 178 19.48 -17.34 -8.51
N VAL A 179 19.38 -17.24 -9.83
CA VAL A 179 19.11 -18.34 -10.78
C VAL A 179 20.39 -18.77 -11.47
#